data_AF-A0A2E8R4L3-F1
#
_entry.id   AF-A0A2E8R4L3-F1
#
_cell.length_a   1.000
_cell.length_b   1.000
_cell.length_c   1.000
_cell.angle_alpha   90.00
_cell.angle_beta   90.00
_cell.angle_gamma   90.00
#
_symmetry.space_group_name_H-M   'P 1'
#
loop_
_entity.id
_entity.type
_entity.pdbx_description
1 polymer ?
#
loop_
_entity_poly.entity_id
_entity_poly.type
_entity_poly.pdbx_seq_one_letter_code
_entity_poly.pdbx_strand_id
1 'polypeptide(L)' 'MWQRCCYLSNKKILLFSLIRRAIEKNVHPNQVAFPGGEIDKYDKNSWDASLREMNEEIGV' A
#
# COMPACT_ATOMS: atom_id res chain seq x y z
N MET A 1 -5.70 6.69 -3.23
CA MET A 1 -5.92 5.56 -4.15
C MET A 1 -5.83 4.31 -3.28
N TRP A 2 -6.94 3.62 -3.00
CA TRP A 2 -7.06 2.73 -1.83
C TRP A 2 -7.82 1.45 -2.14
N GLN A 3 -7.28 0.45 -2.83
CA GLN A 3 -8.06 -0.77 -3.04
C GLN A 3 -7.20 -2.06 -3.01
N ARG A 4 -7.56 -2.95 -2.04
CA ARG A 4 -6.97 -4.25 -1.62
C ARG A 4 -5.88 -4.28 -0.54
N CYS A 5 -6.04 -3.52 0.53
CA CYS A 5 -5.24 -3.70 1.75
C CYS A 5 -5.93 -4.59 2.80
N CYS A 6 -6.86 -5.47 2.42
CA CYS A 6 -7.60 -6.33 3.34
C CYS A 6 -7.39 -7.81 3.02
N TYR A 7 -7.20 -8.64 4.04
CA TYR A 7 -7.13 -10.10 3.88
C TYR A 7 -7.84 -10.82 5.02
N LEU A 8 -8.32 -12.04 4.73
CA LEU A 8 -8.91 -12.92 5.73
C LEU A 8 -7.80 -13.72 6.41
N SER A 9 -7.65 -13.54 7.71
CA SER A 9 -6.72 -14.36 8.50
C SER A 9 -7.22 -15.80 8.66
N ASN A 10 -6.30 -16.71 9.03
CA ASN A 10 -6.63 -18.11 9.35
C ASN A 10 -7.70 -18.26 10.43
N LYS A 11 -7.91 -17.22 11.26
CA LYS A 11 -8.95 -17.18 12.30
C LYS A 11 -10.31 -16.67 11.78
N LYS A 12 -10.46 -16.51 10.47
CA LYS A 12 -11.63 -15.90 9.80
C LYS A 12 -11.92 -14.46 10.26
N ILE A 13 -10.87 -13.73 10.63
CA ILE A 13 -10.93 -12.31 10.98
C ILE A 13 -10.41 -11.50 9.79
N LEU A 14 -11.15 -10.48 9.37
CA LEU A 14 -10.71 -9.53 8.35
C LEU A 14 -9.68 -8.57 8.96
N LEU A 15 -8.51 -8.48 8.34
CA LEU A 15 -7.42 -7.61 8.76
C LEU A 15 -7.08 -6.61 7.66
N PHE A 16 -6.54 -5.47 8.08
CA PHE A 16 -5.99 -4.46 7.19
C PHE A 16 -4.46 -4.46 7.26
N SER A 17 -3.80 -4.39 6.11
CA SER A 17 -2.37 -4.18 6.00
C SER A 17 -2.06 -2.68 6.06
N LEU A 18 -1.34 -2.26 7.10
CA LEU A 18 -0.89 -0.89 7.29
C LEU A 18 0.64 -0.87 7.33
N ILE A 19 1.22 0.22 6.86
CA ILE A 19 2.66 0.49 6.91
C ILE A 19 2.94 1.74 7.73
N ARG A 20 4.18 1.85 8.21
CA ARG A 20 4.73 3.09 8.75
C ARG A 20 5.68 3.68 7.72
N ARG A 21 5.38 4.88 7.24
CA ARG A 21 6.19 5.55 6.21
C ARG A 21 7.58 5.91 6.75
N ALA A 22 8.61 5.76 5.90
CA ALA A 22 9.99 6.07 6.23
C ALA A 22 10.18 7.56 6.61
N ILE A 23 11.18 7.83 7.43
CA ILE A 23 11.45 9.18 7.97
C ILE A 23 12.08 10.10 6.91
N GLU A 24 12.85 9.52 6.01
CA GLU A 24 13.84 10.26 5.21
C GLU A 24 13.38 10.58 3.77
N LYS A 25 12.22 10.06 3.35
CA LYS A 25 11.68 10.24 1.99
C LYS A 25 10.27 10.86 2.05
N ASN A 26 10.21 12.16 1.76
CA ASN A 26 9.00 12.92 1.39
C ASN A 26 7.89 13.06 2.46
N VAL A 27 6.88 13.85 2.06
CA VAL A 27 5.73 14.39 2.81
C VAL A 27 5.09 13.36 3.77
N HIS A 28 4.83 13.80 5.02
CA HIS A 28 4.28 13.02 6.13
C HIS A 28 5.14 11.84 6.64
N PRO A 29 6.34 12.12 7.18
CA PRO A 29 7.19 11.09 7.79
C PRO A 29 6.50 10.45 9.00
N ASN A 30 6.79 9.17 9.27
CA ASN A 30 6.31 8.40 10.43
C ASN A 30 4.80 8.14 10.53
N GLN A 31 4.00 8.51 9.52
CA GLN A 31 2.55 8.27 9.55
C GLN A 31 2.23 6.79 9.32
N VAL A 32 1.18 6.31 9.99
CA VAL A 32 0.52 5.04 9.67
C VAL A 32 -0.45 5.26 8.51
N ALA A 33 -0.25 4.53 7.42
CA ALA A 33 -1.06 4.62 6.20
C ALA A 33 -1.24 3.22 5.60
N PHE A 34 -2.16 3.07 4.65
CA PHE A 34 -2.10 1.88 3.79
C PHE A 34 -0.92 1.99 2.82
N PRO A 35 -0.39 0.87 2.32
CA PRO A 35 0.62 0.91 1.27
C PRO A 35 0.10 1.63 0.03
N GLY A 36 1.00 2.34 -0.64
CA GLY A 36 0.67 3.12 -1.82
C GLY A 36 1.61 4.31 -2.09
N GLY A 37 1.61 4.72 -3.36
CA GLY A 37 2.44 5.79 -3.88
C GLY A 37 1.80 6.50 -5.07
N GLU A 38 2.64 7.11 -5.89
CA GLU A 38 2.22 7.88 -7.07
C GLU A 38 1.96 6.96 -8.27
N ILE A 39 1.12 7.40 -9.22
CA ILE A 39 0.93 6.71 -10.49
C ILE A 39 2.19 6.91 -11.34
N ASP A 40 2.84 5.84 -11.76
CA ASP A 40 3.94 5.88 -12.72
C ASP A 40 3.41 5.82 -14.16
N LYS A 41 4.22 6.27 -15.13
CA LYS A 41 3.90 6.30 -16.56
C LYS A 41 3.61 4.93 -17.16
N TYR A 42 4.01 3.85 -16.50
CA TYR A 42 3.78 2.47 -16.92
C TYR A 42 2.51 1.87 -16.30
N ASP A 43 1.90 2.53 -15.32
CA ASP A 43 0.65 2.09 -14.71
C ASP A 43 -0.50 2.42 -15.67
N LYS A 44 -1.29 1.40 -16.06
CA LYS A 44 -2.38 1.61 -17.04
C LYS A 44 -3.55 2.37 -16.43
N ASN A 45 -3.66 2.36 -15.12
CA ASN A 45 -4.71 2.99 -14.34
C ASN A 45 -4.30 3.06 -12.86
N SER A 46 -5.17 3.62 -12.05
CA SER A 46 -4.95 3.76 -10.61
C SER A 46 -4.87 2.43 -9.86
N TRP A 47 -5.49 1.38 -10.39
CA TRP A 47 -5.45 0.06 -9.79
C TRP A 47 -4.08 -0.61 -9.96
N ASP A 48 -3.49 -0.50 -11.15
CA ASP A 48 -2.17 -1.07 -11.44
C ASP A 48 -1.09 -0.44 -10.55
N ALA A 49 -1.13 0.89 -10.38
CA ALA A 49 -0.26 1.60 -9.43
C ALA A 49 -0.41 1.08 -8.00
N SER A 50 -1.65 0.85 -7.54
CA SER A 50 -1.91 0.33 -6.19
C SER A 50 -1.27 -1.04 -5.97
N LEU A 51 -1.37 -1.94 -6.96
CA LEU A 51 -0.78 -3.28 -6.88
C LEU A 51 0.74 -3.24 -6.92
N ARG A 52 1.31 -2.41 -7.82
CA ARG A 52 2.77 -2.23 -7.94
C ARG A 52 3.36 -1.72 -6.62
N GLU A 53 2.82 -0.63 -6.07
CA GLU A 53 3.28 -0.03 -4.81
C GLU A 53 3.11 -1.00 -3.63
N MET A 54 2.00 -1.74 -3.58
CA MET A 54 1.79 -2.76 -2.56
C MET A 54 2.87 -3.87 -2.62
N ASN A 55 3.25 -4.32 -3.83
CA ASN A 55 4.34 -5.27 -3.99
C ASN A 55 5.71 -4.67 -3.62
N GLU A 56 5.97 -3.41 -3.98
CA GLU A 56 7.22 -2.71 -3.63
C GLU A 56 7.42 -2.52 -2.12
N GLU A 57 6.35 -2.20 -1.39
CA GLU A 57 6.43 -1.88 0.04
C GLU A 57 6.32 -3.10 0.97
N ILE A 58 5.52 -4.12 0.59
CA ILE A 58 5.26 -5.29 1.46
C ILE A 58 5.34 -6.66 0.74
N GLY A 59 5.66 -6.72 -0.55
CA GLY A 59 6.03 -7.96 -1.26
C GLY A 59 4.91 -8.94 -1.60
N VAL A 60 3.72 -8.44 -1.95
CA VAL A 60 2.51 -9.23 -2.28
C VAL A 60 2.36 -9.53 -3.76
#